data_AF-A0A9F5MPP0-F1
#
_entry.id   AF-A0A9F5MPP0-F1
#
_cell.length_a   1.000
_cell.length_b   1.000
_cell.length_c   1.000
_cell.angle_alpha   90.00
_cell.angle_beta   90.00
_cell.angle_gamma   90.00
#
_symmetry.space_group_name_H-M   'P 1'
#
loop_
_entity.id
_entity.type
_entity.pdbx_description
1 polymer ?
#
loop_
_entity_poly.entity_id
_entity_poly.type
_entity_poly.pdbx_seq_one_letter_code
_entity_poly.pdbx_strand_id
1 'polypeptide(L)'
;MRETYKTLFWRYHVKYIRQVSGDKYCLLRAVLFQIFSQGLPLPSWTKATDILKLPEKLLYSQGCNWIQQYSFGPQQYTGSNTLGKLRKCIEALKGQIGSYRGLNLLMPTSCMQIHFAWVEISGIKDQSQRQHLCNAIFTDRSMEHKFYEAIKFIMLYQVIEAYECLASNQECVPSFFSDLFRRDTSLDPLSYMMNHLNSIGDRRGLDQIDLFLLGHSLEIKIIVYRLCKINTEDFLETYTEDYQRDWHEVLLLTEDDRHYHIPVVKI
;
A
#
# COMPACT_ATOMS: atom_id res chain seq x y z
N MET A 1 -8.90 -15.66 -23.15
CA MET A 1 -9.72 -15.00 -22.12
C MET A 1 -10.89 -15.84 -21.61
N ARG A 2 -11.91 -16.21 -22.40
CA ARG A 2 -13.03 -17.03 -21.87
C ARG A 2 -12.57 -18.36 -21.24
N GLU A 3 -11.70 -19.09 -21.92
CA GLU A 3 -11.17 -20.36 -21.38
C GLU A 3 -10.30 -20.13 -20.14
N THR A 4 -9.49 -19.06 -20.14
CA THR A 4 -8.70 -18.60 -19.01
C THR A 4 -9.55 -18.43 -17.74
N TYR A 5 -10.72 -17.79 -17.86
CA TYR A 5 -11.66 -17.63 -16.75
C TYR A 5 -12.32 -18.94 -16.30
N LYS A 6 -12.57 -19.88 -17.22
CA LYS A 6 -13.02 -21.23 -16.82
C LYS A 6 -11.95 -21.94 -16.01
N THR A 7 -10.69 -21.86 -16.43
CA THR A 7 -9.57 -22.43 -15.67
C THR A 7 -9.47 -21.81 -14.28
N LEU A 8 -9.57 -20.48 -14.14
CA LEU A 8 -9.63 -19.83 -12.82
C LEU A 8 -10.77 -20.35 -11.95
N PHE A 9 -11.97 -20.48 -12.53
CA PHE A 9 -13.15 -20.91 -11.80
C PHE A 9 -13.08 -22.36 -11.32
N TRP A 10 -12.59 -23.26 -12.18
CA TRP A 10 -12.55 -24.70 -11.92
C TRP A 10 -11.30 -25.15 -11.19
N ARG A 11 -10.11 -24.63 -11.55
CA ARG A 11 -8.81 -25.08 -11.01
C ARG A 11 -8.33 -24.25 -9.82
N TYR A 12 -8.65 -22.96 -9.79
CA TYR A 12 -8.18 -22.02 -8.75
C TYR A 12 -9.30 -21.51 -7.85
N HIS A 13 -10.51 -22.05 -8.01
CA HIS A 13 -11.68 -21.76 -7.16
C HIS A 13 -12.04 -20.27 -7.03
N VAL A 14 -11.65 -19.45 -8.01
CA VAL A 14 -12.04 -18.03 -8.09
C VAL A 14 -13.49 -17.96 -8.55
N LYS A 15 -14.41 -17.63 -7.64
CA LYS A 15 -15.86 -17.65 -7.92
C LYS A 15 -16.39 -16.30 -8.37
N TYR A 16 -15.79 -15.22 -7.87
CA TYR A 16 -16.15 -13.86 -8.24
C TYR A 16 -14.89 -13.03 -8.45
N ILE A 17 -15.04 -11.96 -9.22
CA ILE A 17 -13.99 -10.97 -9.43
C ILE A 17 -14.56 -9.63 -9.05
N ARG A 18 -13.89 -8.97 -8.11
CA ARG A 18 -14.19 -7.58 -7.81
C ARG A 18 -13.33 -6.71 -8.71
N GLN A 19 -14.00 -5.99 -9.60
CA GLN A 19 -13.37 -4.97 -10.43
C GLN A 19 -12.88 -3.83 -9.55
N VAL A 20 -11.72 -3.28 -9.93
CA VAL A 20 -11.06 -2.17 -9.26
C VAL A 20 -10.90 -1.06 -10.29
N SER A 21 -11.08 0.20 -9.88
CA SER A 21 -10.88 1.37 -10.74
C SER A 21 -9.50 1.31 -11.41
N GLY A 22 -9.48 1.43 -12.74
CA GLY A 22 -8.28 1.34 -13.59
C GLY A 22 -7.43 2.61 -13.62
N ASP A 23 -7.54 3.47 -12.61
CA ASP A 23 -6.68 4.65 -12.49
C ASP A 23 -5.26 4.28 -12.03
N LYS A 24 -4.38 5.28 -11.91
CA LYS A 24 -2.98 5.09 -11.53
C LYS A 24 -2.77 4.65 -10.07
N TYR A 25 -3.82 4.55 -9.25
CA TYR A 25 -3.80 3.92 -7.93
C TYR A 25 -4.39 2.51 -7.92
N CYS A 26 -4.73 1.93 -9.08
CA CYS A 26 -5.39 0.61 -9.20
C CYS A 26 -4.76 -0.48 -8.30
N LEU A 27 -3.43 -0.61 -8.35
CA LEU A 27 -2.72 -1.64 -7.59
C LEU A 27 -2.74 -1.37 -6.08
N LEU A 28 -2.40 -0.14 -5.66
CA LEU A 28 -2.48 0.26 -4.24
C LEU A 28 -3.88 0.07 -3.68
N ARG A 29 -4.91 0.43 -4.46
CA ARG A 29 -6.32 0.19 -4.12
C ARG A 29 -6.59 -1.28 -3.90
N ALA A 30 -6.19 -2.14 -4.83
CA ALA A 30 -6.48 -3.57 -4.76
C ALA A 30 -5.77 -4.23 -3.56
N VAL A 31 -4.51 -3.87 -3.31
CA VAL A 31 -3.73 -4.38 -2.17
C VAL A 31 -4.33 -3.92 -0.84
N LEU A 32 -4.59 -2.62 -0.65
CA LEU A 32 -5.17 -2.12 0.60
C LEU A 32 -6.57 -2.68 0.85
N PHE A 33 -7.36 -2.86 -0.21
CA PHE A 33 -8.66 -3.50 -0.11
C PHE A 33 -8.55 -4.93 0.43
N GLN A 34 -7.60 -5.71 -0.09
CA GLN A 34 -7.34 -7.08 0.38
C GLN A 34 -6.91 -7.08 1.84
N ILE A 35 -5.95 -6.24 2.22
CA ILE A 35 -5.50 -6.09 3.61
C ILE A 35 -6.67 -5.82 4.55
N PHE A 36 -7.50 -4.82 4.25
CA PHE A 36 -8.59 -4.42 5.13
C PHE A 36 -9.73 -5.44 5.16
N SER A 37 -10.11 -6.01 4.01
CA SER A 37 -11.17 -7.01 3.96
C SER A 37 -10.79 -8.30 4.71
N GLN A 38 -9.52 -8.71 4.64
CA GLN A 38 -8.99 -9.84 5.40
C GLN A 38 -8.75 -9.51 6.87
N GLY A 39 -8.64 -8.22 7.23
CA GLY A 39 -8.36 -7.78 8.60
C GLY A 39 -6.90 -7.98 9.00
N LEU A 40 -5.97 -7.86 8.05
CA LEU A 40 -4.54 -8.04 8.32
C LEU A 40 -4.04 -6.95 9.28
N PRO A 41 -3.17 -7.29 10.25
CA PRO A 41 -2.62 -6.31 11.18
C PRO A 41 -1.68 -5.34 10.48
N LEU A 42 -1.33 -4.25 11.17
CA LEU A 42 -0.21 -3.40 10.75
C LEU A 42 1.11 -4.19 10.77
N PRO A 43 2.08 -3.82 9.93
CA PRO A 43 3.39 -4.48 9.88
C PRO A 43 4.10 -4.46 11.22
N SER A 44 4.86 -5.51 11.54
CA SER A 44 5.51 -5.69 12.84
C SER A 44 6.49 -4.57 13.19
N TRP A 45 7.22 -4.04 12.20
CA TRP A 45 8.18 -2.93 12.40
C TRP A 45 7.52 -1.64 12.91
N THR A 46 6.21 -1.47 12.69
CA THR A 46 5.44 -0.32 13.20
C THR A 46 5.22 -0.36 14.72
N LYS A 47 5.52 -1.48 15.38
CA LYS A 47 5.48 -1.60 16.85
C LYS A 47 6.68 -0.92 17.51
N ALA A 48 7.86 -1.01 16.86
CA ALA A 48 9.09 -0.40 17.35
C ALA A 48 9.25 1.06 16.90
N THR A 49 8.53 1.46 15.85
CA THR A 49 8.64 2.80 15.23
C THR A 49 7.32 3.56 15.34
N ASP A 50 7.33 4.73 15.98
CA ASP A 50 6.14 5.59 15.99
C ASP A 50 5.92 6.25 14.62
N ILE A 51 5.13 5.59 13.78
CA ILE A 51 4.87 6.02 12.40
C ILE A 51 4.34 7.46 12.28
N LEU A 52 3.69 7.99 13.33
CA LEU A 52 3.17 9.36 13.34
C LEU A 52 4.27 10.42 13.44
N LYS A 53 5.44 10.05 13.94
CA LYS A 53 6.62 10.92 14.06
C LYS A 53 7.61 10.75 12.91
N LEU A 54 7.34 9.85 11.96
CA LEU A 54 8.24 9.61 10.84
C LEU A 54 8.48 10.86 9.99
N PRO A 55 7.48 11.67 9.63
CA PRO A 55 7.72 12.90 8.86
C PRO A 55 8.75 13.81 9.53
N GLU A 56 8.66 13.97 10.86
CA GLU A 56 9.60 14.80 11.62
C GLU A 56 10.95 14.11 11.85
N LYS A 57 10.98 12.80 12.11
CA LYS A 57 12.22 12.00 12.23
C LYS A 57 13.04 12.13 10.95
N LEU A 58 12.42 11.92 9.79
CA LEU A 58 13.11 11.99 8.51
C LEU A 58 13.67 13.41 8.25
N LEU A 59 12.87 14.44 8.51
CA LEU A 59 13.31 15.82 8.29
C LEU A 59 14.46 16.21 9.23
N TYR A 60 14.27 16.04 10.55
CA TYR A 60 15.16 16.62 11.56
C TYR A 60 16.30 15.68 11.98
N SER A 61 16.07 14.37 12.02
CA SER A 61 17.07 13.40 12.48
C SER A 61 17.93 12.85 11.34
N GLN A 62 17.33 12.61 10.16
CA GLN A 62 18.05 12.08 8.99
C GLN A 62 18.37 13.16 7.94
N GLY A 63 18.10 14.44 8.24
CA GLY A 63 18.46 15.55 7.36
C GLY A 63 17.78 15.55 5.99
N CYS A 64 16.67 14.82 5.85
CA CYS A 64 15.95 14.66 4.58
C CYS A 64 15.08 15.88 4.24
N ASN A 65 15.67 17.07 4.19
CA ASN A 65 15.00 18.34 3.85
C ASN A 65 14.25 18.28 2.51
N TRP A 66 14.74 17.45 1.60
CA TRP A 66 14.16 17.23 0.29
C TRP A 66 12.76 16.59 0.33
N ILE A 67 12.33 15.96 1.42
CA ILE A 67 10.95 15.45 1.59
C ILE A 67 9.91 16.55 1.43
N GLN A 68 10.27 17.81 1.64
CA GLN A 68 9.37 18.94 1.35
C GLN A 68 8.91 19.00 -0.12
N GLN A 69 9.66 18.39 -1.04
CA GLN A 69 9.32 18.24 -2.46
C GLN A 69 8.34 17.08 -2.76
N TYR A 70 7.79 16.43 -1.73
CA TYR A 70 6.77 15.40 -1.89
C TYR A 70 5.48 15.99 -2.48
N SER A 71 5.04 15.45 -3.61
CA SER A 71 4.01 16.06 -4.48
C SER A 71 2.58 15.56 -4.25
N PHE A 72 2.38 14.48 -3.48
CA PHE A 72 1.06 13.87 -3.26
C PHE A 72 0.35 13.45 -4.56
N GLY A 73 1.11 12.90 -5.51
CA GLY A 73 0.56 12.34 -6.74
C GLY A 73 -0.22 13.39 -7.55
N PRO A 74 -1.48 13.11 -7.96
CA PRO A 74 -2.32 14.02 -8.74
C PRO A 74 -2.53 15.40 -8.13
N GLN A 75 -2.33 15.55 -6.82
CA GLN A 75 -2.48 16.86 -6.18
C GLN A 75 -1.36 17.84 -6.56
N GLN A 76 -0.21 17.32 -7.02
CA GLN A 76 0.95 18.11 -7.44
C GLN A 76 1.26 19.25 -6.44
N TYR A 77 1.24 18.90 -5.15
CA TYR A 77 1.31 19.85 -4.06
C TYR A 77 2.65 20.58 -4.04
N THR A 78 2.58 21.91 -3.98
CA THR A 78 3.74 22.81 -3.92
C THR A 78 3.72 23.72 -2.69
N GLY A 79 2.81 23.45 -1.74
CA GLY A 79 2.70 24.24 -0.52
C GLY A 79 3.79 23.93 0.50
N SER A 80 3.92 24.79 1.51
CA SER A 80 4.98 24.70 2.52
C SER A 80 4.69 23.69 3.66
N ASN A 81 3.47 23.16 3.75
CA ASN A 81 3.05 22.29 4.86
C ASN A 81 3.05 20.80 4.49
N THR A 82 4.11 20.35 3.80
CA THR A 82 4.26 18.95 3.37
C THR A 82 4.24 17.99 4.56
N LEU A 83 4.97 18.30 5.64
CA LEU A 83 5.01 17.44 6.83
C LEU A 83 3.65 17.30 7.51
N GLY A 84 2.94 18.41 7.74
CA GLY A 84 1.64 18.38 8.38
C GLY A 84 0.61 17.60 7.55
N LYS A 85 0.73 17.65 6.22
CA LYS A 85 -0.13 16.88 5.32
C LYS A 85 0.23 15.39 5.30
N LEU A 86 1.52 15.03 5.31
CA LEU A 86 1.96 13.64 5.47
C LEU A 86 1.48 13.06 6.80
N ARG A 87 1.67 13.80 7.90
CA ARG A 87 1.18 13.41 9.23
C ARG A 87 -0.32 13.12 9.22
N LYS A 88 -1.14 14.00 8.64
CA LYS A 88 -2.59 13.78 8.48
C LYS A 88 -2.93 12.52 7.68
N CYS A 89 -2.12 12.17 6.68
CA CYS A 89 -2.32 10.93 5.92
C CYS A 89 -2.04 9.70 6.78
N ILE A 90 -0.94 9.71 7.54
CA ILE A 90 -0.57 8.61 8.45
C ILE A 90 -1.55 8.51 9.63
N GLU A 91 -2.01 9.64 10.18
CA GLU A 91 -3.06 9.69 11.20
C GLU A 91 -4.34 9.04 10.72
N ALA A 92 -4.75 9.34 9.48
CA ALA A 92 -5.90 8.69 8.86
C ALA A 92 -5.67 7.17 8.72
N LEU A 93 -4.48 6.74 8.27
CA LEU A 93 -4.16 5.32 8.06
C LEU A 93 -4.09 4.53 9.38
N LYS A 94 -3.31 5.00 10.35
CA LYS A 94 -3.09 4.35 11.66
C LYS A 94 -4.37 4.35 12.48
N GLY A 95 -5.08 5.49 12.44
CA GLY A 95 -6.17 5.89 13.30
C GLY A 95 -5.81 5.89 14.78
N GLN A 96 -5.67 7.09 15.35
CA GLN A 96 -5.65 7.26 16.81
C GLN A 96 -6.83 8.11 17.25
N ILE A 97 -7.55 7.61 18.26
CA ILE A 97 -8.53 8.34 19.05
C ILE A 97 -7.79 9.40 19.86
N GLY A 98 -7.57 10.58 19.27
CA GLY A 98 -6.80 11.66 19.89
C GLY A 98 -7.53 12.99 20.08
N SER A 99 -8.73 13.20 19.52
CA SER A 99 -9.44 14.49 19.68
C SER A 99 -10.97 14.46 19.72
N TYR A 100 -11.61 13.30 19.54
CA TYR A 100 -13.08 13.20 19.56
C TYR A 100 -13.66 12.42 20.75
N ARG A 101 -12.94 12.37 21.88
CA ARG A 101 -13.52 11.88 23.16
C ARG A 101 -14.54 12.84 23.80
N GLY A 102 -14.88 13.95 23.13
CA GLY A 102 -15.84 14.96 23.60
C GLY A 102 -17.15 15.07 22.81
N LEU A 103 -17.34 14.33 21.71
CA LEU A 103 -18.60 14.38 20.95
C LEU A 103 -19.46 13.18 21.31
N ASN A 104 -20.34 13.43 22.27
CA ASN A 104 -21.44 12.56 22.67
C ASN A 104 -22.22 12.01 21.47
N LEU A 105 -22.68 10.78 21.67
CA LEU A 105 -23.71 9.94 21.02
C LEU A 105 -24.98 10.60 20.42
N LEU A 106 -24.94 11.83 19.90
CA LEU A 106 -26.11 12.57 19.39
C LEU A 106 -25.92 13.17 17.99
N MET A 107 -25.11 12.55 17.13
CA MET A 107 -25.04 12.95 15.72
C MET A 107 -25.84 11.98 14.83
N PRO A 108 -26.69 12.47 13.91
CA PRO A 108 -27.44 11.62 12.99
C PRO A 108 -26.50 10.76 12.14
N THR A 109 -26.91 9.51 11.90
CA THR A 109 -26.16 8.46 11.18
C THR A 109 -25.67 8.85 9.79
N SER A 110 -26.20 9.93 9.21
CA SER A 110 -25.77 10.51 7.93
C SER A 110 -24.49 11.36 8.01
N CYS A 111 -24.01 11.71 9.21
CA CYS A 111 -22.84 12.58 9.43
C CYS A 111 -21.71 11.93 10.22
N MET A 112 -21.71 10.60 10.35
CA MET A 112 -20.59 9.88 10.93
C MET A 112 -19.37 10.06 10.01
N GLN A 113 -18.53 11.05 10.30
CA GLN A 113 -17.18 11.12 9.75
C GLN A 113 -16.45 9.89 10.26
N ILE A 114 -16.53 8.86 9.41
CA ILE A 114 -15.80 7.62 9.44
C ILE A 114 -14.32 7.92 9.73
N HIS A 115 -13.95 7.90 11.01
CA HIS A 115 -12.57 8.02 11.47
C HIS A 115 -12.03 6.59 11.61
N PHE A 116 -11.93 5.87 10.50
CA PHE A 116 -11.54 4.45 10.52
C PHE A 116 -10.04 4.26 10.49
N ALA A 117 -9.58 3.45 11.45
CA ALA A 117 -8.19 3.07 11.66
C ALA A 117 -7.92 1.69 11.08
N TRP A 118 -6.78 1.46 10.41
CA TRP A 118 -6.31 0.10 10.08
C TRP A 118 -6.36 -0.82 11.31
N VAL A 119 -5.95 -0.31 12.48
CA VAL A 119 -6.00 -1.02 13.77
C VAL A 119 -7.42 -1.50 14.11
N GLU A 120 -8.44 -0.67 13.89
CA GLU A 120 -9.83 -1.03 14.16
C GLU A 120 -10.32 -2.13 13.22
N ILE A 121 -10.07 -2.01 11.92
CA ILE A 121 -10.50 -3.01 10.93
C ILE A 121 -9.87 -4.38 11.24
N SER A 122 -8.59 -4.39 11.60
CA SER A 122 -7.88 -5.62 11.98
C SER A 122 -8.44 -6.27 13.26
N GLY A 123 -9.06 -5.49 14.15
CA GLY A 123 -9.67 -5.98 15.39
C GLY A 123 -11.09 -6.55 15.21
N ILE A 124 -11.75 -6.31 14.08
CA ILE A 124 -13.12 -6.77 13.83
C ILE A 124 -13.09 -8.24 13.43
N LYS A 125 -13.77 -9.09 14.22
CA LYS A 125 -13.83 -10.54 13.98
C LYS A 125 -14.79 -10.91 12.84
N ASP A 126 -15.92 -10.22 12.72
CA ASP A 126 -16.93 -10.51 11.71
C ASP A 126 -16.50 -10.07 10.30
N GLN A 127 -16.45 -11.03 9.37
CA GLN A 127 -15.99 -10.78 8.01
C GLN A 127 -16.94 -9.88 7.22
N SER A 128 -18.26 -10.02 7.42
CA SER A 128 -19.26 -9.20 6.72
C SER A 128 -19.14 -7.73 7.14
N GLN A 129 -18.97 -7.49 8.44
CA GLN A 129 -18.75 -6.17 9.01
C GLN A 129 -17.43 -5.55 8.49
N ARG A 130 -16.31 -6.30 8.49
CA ARG A 130 -15.06 -5.84 7.87
C ARG A 130 -15.27 -5.47 6.41
N GLN A 131 -15.96 -6.32 5.67
CA GLN A 131 -16.21 -6.10 4.24
C GLN A 131 -17.06 -4.85 4.00
N HIS A 132 -18.09 -4.62 4.81
CA HIS A 132 -18.95 -3.44 4.74
C HIS A 132 -18.15 -2.15 5.01
N LEU A 133 -17.30 -2.15 6.04
CA LEU A 133 -16.44 -1.01 6.38
C LEU A 133 -15.40 -0.74 5.30
N CYS A 134 -14.76 -1.79 4.80
CA CYS A 134 -13.81 -1.68 3.68
C CYS A 134 -14.51 -1.04 2.46
N ASN A 135 -15.73 -1.46 2.11
CA ASN A 135 -16.49 -0.83 1.03
C ASN A 135 -16.75 0.66 1.27
N ALA A 136 -17.09 1.05 2.50
CA ALA A 136 -17.33 2.46 2.85
C ALA A 136 -16.07 3.32 2.68
N ILE A 137 -14.91 2.81 3.13
CA ILE A 137 -13.60 3.48 3.00
C ILE A 137 -13.26 3.76 1.54
N PHE A 138 -13.35 2.74 0.68
CA PHE A 138 -13.01 2.87 -0.74
C PHE A 138 -14.12 3.53 -1.58
N THR A 139 -15.20 4.00 -0.95
CA THR A 139 -16.18 4.90 -1.57
C THR A 139 -15.83 6.37 -1.28
N ASP A 140 -15.21 6.66 -0.13
CA ASP A 140 -14.70 7.99 0.21
C ASP A 140 -13.35 8.26 -0.47
N ARG A 141 -13.40 8.98 -1.60
CA ARG A 141 -12.21 9.34 -2.39
C ARG A 141 -11.17 10.14 -1.59
N SER A 142 -11.58 10.95 -0.62
CA SER A 142 -10.63 11.74 0.17
C SER A 142 -9.85 10.85 1.14
N MET A 143 -10.56 9.95 1.83
CA MET A 143 -9.93 9.00 2.76
C MET A 143 -9.07 7.98 2.01
N GLU A 144 -9.61 7.42 0.93
CA GLU A 144 -8.90 6.53 0.02
C GLU A 144 -7.55 7.13 -0.44
N HIS A 145 -7.56 8.39 -0.86
CA HIS A 145 -6.34 9.06 -1.31
C HIS A 145 -5.33 9.32 -0.17
N LYS A 146 -5.80 9.68 1.03
CA LYS A 146 -4.91 9.82 2.20
C LYS A 146 -4.20 8.51 2.52
N PHE A 147 -4.88 7.37 2.37
CA PHE A 147 -4.26 6.07 2.61
C PHE A 147 -3.17 5.79 1.58
N TYR A 148 -3.39 6.08 0.31
CA TYR A 148 -2.34 5.90 -0.70
C TYR A 148 -1.10 6.73 -0.42
N GLU A 149 -1.27 7.99 -0.03
CA GLU A 149 -0.13 8.86 0.26
C GLU A 149 0.58 8.47 1.56
N ALA A 150 -0.14 7.96 2.56
CA ALA A 150 0.49 7.39 3.75
C ALA A 150 1.34 6.15 3.42
N ILE A 151 0.83 5.26 2.55
CA ILE A 151 1.54 4.03 2.14
C ILE A 151 2.74 4.36 1.27
N LYS A 152 2.60 5.28 0.31
CA LYS A 152 3.74 5.77 -0.49
C LYS A 152 4.83 6.37 0.39
N PHE A 153 4.45 7.12 1.43
CA PHE A 153 5.42 7.66 2.38
C PHE A 153 6.08 6.56 3.23
N ILE A 154 5.34 5.52 3.64
CA ILE A 154 5.92 4.34 4.28
C ILE A 154 6.90 3.62 3.35
N MET A 155 6.58 3.48 2.05
CA MET A 155 7.51 2.92 1.06
C MET A 155 8.78 3.76 0.96
N LEU A 156 8.66 5.09 0.94
CA LEU A 156 9.82 6.00 0.95
C LEU A 156 10.67 5.83 2.21
N TYR A 157 10.04 5.69 3.38
CA TYR A 157 10.74 5.42 4.63
C TYR A 157 11.59 4.15 4.54
N GLN A 158 11.02 3.06 4.02
CA GLN A 158 11.76 1.81 3.84
C GLN A 158 12.94 1.95 2.86
N VAL A 159 12.78 2.73 1.79
CA VAL A 159 13.88 3.04 0.86
C VAL A 159 15.00 3.82 1.55
N ILE A 160 14.68 4.78 2.42
CA ILE A 160 15.69 5.53 3.17
C ILE A 160 16.46 4.61 4.13
N GLU A 161 15.75 3.81 4.92
CA GLU A 161 16.39 2.90 5.88
C GLU A 161 17.27 1.86 5.16
N ALA A 162 16.79 1.29 4.04
CA ALA A 162 17.58 0.37 3.21
C ALA A 162 18.83 1.03 2.64
N TYR A 163 18.75 2.29 2.19
CA TYR A 163 19.90 3.03 1.69
C TYR A 163 20.95 3.26 2.78
N GLU A 164 20.53 3.63 3.99
CA GLU A 164 21.42 3.81 5.15
C GLU A 164 22.11 2.48 5.55
N CYS A 165 21.37 1.37 5.55
CA CYS A 165 21.92 0.04 5.81
C CYS A 165 22.95 -0.38 4.75
N LEU A 166 22.64 -0.18 3.45
CA LEU A 166 23.57 -0.50 2.36
C LEU A 166 24.83 0.37 2.41
N ALA A 167 24.71 1.67 2.70
CA ALA A 167 25.86 2.57 2.86
C ALA A 167 26.76 2.18 4.05
N SER A 168 26.17 1.53 5.07
CA SER A 168 26.87 1.07 6.27
C SER A 168 27.40 -0.37 6.15
N ASN A 169 27.33 -1.01 4.98
CA ASN A 169 27.66 -2.42 4.73
C ASN A 169 26.95 -3.40 5.68
N GLN A 170 25.70 -3.12 6.05
CA GLN A 170 24.88 -4.06 6.82
C GLN A 170 24.21 -5.07 5.89
N GLU A 171 24.46 -6.37 6.11
CA GLU A 171 24.07 -7.46 5.19
C GLU A 171 22.57 -7.84 5.19
N CYS A 172 21.72 -7.17 5.98
CA CYS A 172 20.33 -7.57 6.19
C CYS A 172 19.30 -6.83 5.31
N VAL A 173 19.67 -6.34 4.13
CA VAL A 173 18.75 -5.65 3.22
C VAL A 173 18.33 -6.60 2.08
N PRO A 174 17.02 -6.71 1.78
CA PRO A 174 16.55 -7.45 0.61
C PRO A 174 17.26 -7.09 -0.70
N SER A 175 17.48 -8.09 -1.55
CA SER A 175 18.27 -7.92 -2.78
C SER A 175 17.64 -6.95 -3.77
N PHE A 176 16.29 -6.87 -3.80
CA PHE A 176 15.58 -5.94 -4.67
C PHE A 176 15.90 -4.46 -4.37
N PHE A 177 16.34 -4.08 -3.16
CA PHE A 177 16.79 -2.71 -2.89
C PHE A 177 18.09 -2.40 -3.64
N SER A 178 18.97 -3.39 -3.79
CA SER A 178 20.15 -3.23 -4.64
C SER A 178 19.76 -3.04 -6.10
N ASP A 179 18.73 -3.74 -6.58
CA ASP A 179 18.18 -3.53 -7.93
C ASP A 179 17.54 -2.14 -8.07
N LEU A 180 16.87 -1.66 -7.01
CA LEU A 180 16.25 -0.33 -6.95
C LEU A 180 17.30 0.76 -7.14
N PHE A 181 18.40 0.70 -6.39
CA PHE A 181 19.48 1.71 -6.42
C PHE A 181 20.42 1.56 -7.62
N ARG A 182 20.42 0.43 -8.33
CA ARG A 182 21.18 0.26 -9.57
C ARG A 182 20.60 1.00 -10.78
N ARG A 183 19.36 1.52 -10.69
CA ARG A 183 18.74 2.30 -11.77
C ARG A 183 19.26 3.73 -11.77
N ASP A 184 19.62 4.25 -12.94
CA ASP A 184 20.08 5.65 -13.13
C ASP A 184 19.09 6.70 -12.59
N THR A 185 17.80 6.36 -12.52
CA THR A 185 16.72 7.26 -12.07
C THR A 185 16.39 7.12 -10.58
N SER A 186 17.05 6.24 -9.84
CA SER A 186 16.83 6.06 -8.40
C SER A 186 18.09 5.63 -7.65
N LEU A 187 19.23 6.26 -7.94
CA LEU A 187 20.53 5.99 -7.29
C LEU A 187 20.52 6.21 -5.77
N ASP A 188 19.60 7.04 -5.29
CA ASP A 188 19.44 7.43 -3.89
C ASP A 188 17.93 7.67 -3.58
N PRO A 189 17.55 7.79 -2.30
CA PRO A 189 16.14 7.97 -1.91
C PRO A 189 15.48 9.25 -2.46
N LEU A 190 16.23 10.34 -2.63
CA LEU A 190 15.73 11.58 -3.23
C LEU A 190 15.42 11.35 -4.72
N SER A 191 16.36 10.76 -5.45
CA SER A 191 16.17 10.39 -6.85
C SER A 191 14.97 9.45 -7.03
N TYR A 192 14.82 8.44 -6.16
CA TYR A 192 13.64 7.58 -6.13
C TYR A 192 12.34 8.39 -5.90
N MET A 193 12.32 9.28 -4.91
CA MET A 193 11.13 10.07 -4.60
C MET A 193 10.71 10.92 -5.81
N MET A 194 11.67 11.64 -6.41
CA MET A 194 11.40 12.61 -7.47
C MET A 194 10.99 11.95 -8.78
N ASN A 195 11.71 10.91 -9.18
CA ASN A 195 11.54 10.29 -10.50
C ASN A 195 10.46 9.21 -10.50
N HIS A 196 10.23 8.55 -9.37
CA HIS A 196 9.35 7.37 -9.28
C HIS A 196 8.16 7.62 -8.36
N LEU A 197 8.39 7.81 -7.06
CA LEU A 197 7.33 7.82 -6.05
C LEU A 197 6.31 8.93 -6.26
N ASN A 198 6.78 10.15 -6.55
CA ASN A 198 5.93 11.33 -6.76
C ASN A 198 4.94 11.13 -7.92
N SER A 199 5.33 10.35 -8.93
CA SER A 199 4.50 10.11 -10.11
C SER A 199 3.44 9.00 -9.92
N ILE A 200 3.53 8.21 -8.84
CA ILE A 200 2.55 7.16 -8.51
C ILE A 200 1.19 7.81 -8.24
N GLY A 201 0.19 7.37 -8.98
CA GLY A 201 -1.17 7.89 -8.91
C GLY A 201 -1.46 9.05 -9.86
N ASP A 202 -0.42 9.71 -10.38
CA ASP A 202 -0.51 10.84 -11.32
C ASP A 202 -0.20 10.39 -12.75
N ARG A 203 1.08 10.17 -13.04
CA ARG A 203 1.57 9.79 -14.37
C ARG A 203 1.67 8.27 -14.54
N ARG A 204 1.93 7.54 -13.47
CA ARG A 204 2.14 6.07 -13.50
C ARG A 204 1.47 5.34 -12.34
N GLY A 205 1.21 4.06 -12.53
CA GLY A 205 0.90 3.12 -11.43
C GLY A 205 2.17 2.48 -10.87
N LEU A 206 2.00 1.55 -9.94
CA LEU A 206 3.10 0.73 -9.43
C LEU A 206 3.60 -0.22 -10.52
N ASP A 207 4.92 -0.38 -10.60
CA ASP A 207 5.58 -1.38 -11.44
C ASP A 207 6.01 -2.61 -10.62
N GLN A 208 6.79 -3.50 -11.23
CA GLN A 208 7.26 -4.73 -10.60
C GLN A 208 8.16 -4.47 -9.39
N ILE A 209 9.08 -3.51 -9.43
CA ILE A 209 9.97 -3.26 -8.29
C ILE A 209 9.22 -2.55 -7.15
N ASP A 210 8.24 -1.72 -7.49
CA ASP A 210 7.34 -1.12 -6.50
C ASP A 210 6.50 -2.16 -5.77
N LEU A 211 6.14 -3.28 -6.43
CA LEU A 211 5.42 -4.39 -5.80
C LEU A 211 6.25 -5.09 -4.72
N PHE A 212 7.54 -5.36 -4.99
CA PHE A 212 8.45 -5.86 -3.95
C PHE A 212 8.58 -4.88 -2.79
N LEU A 213 8.73 -3.57 -3.09
CA LEU A 213 8.81 -2.55 -2.06
C LEU A 213 7.51 -2.43 -1.25
N LEU A 214 6.34 -2.51 -1.89
CA LEU A 214 5.05 -2.46 -1.23
C LEU A 214 4.83 -3.69 -0.34
N GLY A 215 5.13 -4.90 -0.85
CA GLY A 215 5.08 -6.13 -0.09
C GLY A 215 5.99 -6.07 1.13
N HIS A 216 7.24 -5.62 0.93
CA HIS A 216 8.21 -5.42 2.01
C HIS A 216 7.72 -4.44 3.07
N SER A 217 7.24 -3.28 2.63
CA SER A 217 6.77 -2.21 3.50
C SER A 217 5.60 -2.63 4.38
N LEU A 218 4.74 -3.50 3.86
CA LEU A 218 3.51 -3.93 4.52
C LEU A 218 3.59 -5.33 5.13
N GLU A 219 4.73 -6.01 5.03
CA GLU A 219 4.94 -7.40 5.48
C GLU A 219 3.88 -8.38 4.93
N ILE A 220 3.62 -8.30 3.62
CA ILE A 220 2.67 -9.14 2.90
C ILE A 220 3.30 -9.76 1.64
N LYS A 221 2.81 -10.92 1.24
CA LYS A 221 3.12 -11.52 -0.07
C LYS A 221 2.05 -11.13 -1.07
N ILE A 222 2.43 -10.37 -2.09
CA ILE A 222 1.53 -10.03 -3.19
C ILE A 222 1.63 -11.13 -4.24
N ILE A 223 0.52 -11.83 -4.47
CA ILE A 223 0.43 -12.92 -5.44
C ILE A 223 -0.51 -12.49 -6.55
N VAL A 224 -0.06 -12.54 -7.80
CA VAL A 224 -0.81 -12.05 -8.95
C VAL A 224 -1.08 -13.20 -9.93
N TYR A 225 -2.36 -13.46 -10.20
CA TYR A 225 -2.79 -14.25 -11.35
C TYR A 225 -2.68 -13.43 -12.63
N ARG A 226 -1.66 -13.69 -13.44
CA ARG A 226 -1.44 -13.05 -14.75
C ARG A 226 -2.16 -13.83 -15.84
N LEU A 227 -3.37 -13.44 -16.17
CA LEU A 227 -4.27 -14.21 -17.04
C LEU A 227 -3.78 -14.31 -18.48
N CYS A 228 -3.02 -13.31 -18.94
CA CYS A 228 -2.29 -13.34 -20.21
C CYS A 228 -1.23 -14.46 -20.26
N LYS A 229 -0.86 -15.04 -19.11
CA LYS A 229 0.20 -16.03 -18.93
C LYS A 229 -0.29 -17.40 -18.44
N ILE A 230 -1.59 -17.71 -18.52
CA ILE A 230 -2.19 -18.90 -17.87
C ILE A 230 -1.60 -20.26 -18.24
N ASN A 231 -0.98 -20.38 -19.42
CA ASN A 231 -0.37 -21.63 -19.89
C ASN A 231 1.16 -21.63 -19.72
N THR A 232 1.70 -20.71 -18.93
CA THR A 232 3.14 -20.56 -18.68
C THR A 232 3.42 -20.59 -17.19
N GLU A 233 4.68 -20.77 -16.82
CA GLU A 233 5.13 -20.74 -15.41
C GLU A 233 4.88 -19.35 -14.77
N ASP A 234 4.86 -18.29 -15.58
CA ASP A 234 4.59 -16.91 -15.16
C ASP A 234 3.10 -16.63 -14.85
N PHE A 235 2.22 -17.64 -14.87
CA PHE A 235 0.80 -17.45 -14.56
C PHE A 235 0.58 -16.92 -13.14
N LEU A 236 1.37 -17.43 -12.19
CA LEU A 236 1.26 -17.08 -10.78
C LEU A 236 2.57 -16.46 -10.33
N GLU A 237 2.61 -15.14 -10.29
CA GLU A 237 3.81 -14.40 -9.88
C GLU A 237 3.66 -13.94 -8.43
N THR A 238 4.72 -14.13 -7.64
CA THR A 238 4.77 -13.69 -6.24
C THR A 238 5.85 -12.63 -6.09
N TYR A 239 5.46 -11.48 -5.56
CA TYR A 239 6.36 -10.34 -5.31
C TYR A 239 6.77 -10.34 -3.84
N THR A 240 7.65 -11.27 -3.48
CA THR A 240 8.26 -11.41 -2.15
C THR A 240 9.64 -12.03 -2.31
N GLU A 241 10.53 -11.80 -1.34
CA GLU A 241 11.79 -12.54 -1.26
C GLU A 241 11.57 -13.93 -0.62
N ASP A 242 12.38 -14.92 -1.01
CA ASP A 242 12.18 -16.35 -0.71
C ASP A 242 12.17 -16.71 0.79
N TYR A 243 12.75 -15.86 1.64
CA TYR A 243 12.90 -16.09 3.08
C TYR A 243 11.70 -15.63 3.92
N GLN A 244 10.71 -14.94 3.34
CA GLN A 244 9.59 -14.35 4.08
C GLN A 244 8.35 -15.24 4.11
N ARG A 245 8.49 -16.47 4.61
CA ARG A 245 7.44 -17.51 4.54
C ARG A 245 6.20 -17.22 5.40
N ASP A 246 6.33 -16.44 6.46
CA ASP A 246 5.23 -16.25 7.44
C ASP A 246 4.32 -15.06 7.11
N TRP A 247 4.61 -14.32 6.04
CA TRP A 247 3.83 -13.15 5.64
C TRP A 247 2.46 -13.53 5.07
N HIS A 248 1.47 -12.70 5.36
CA HIS A 248 0.10 -12.87 4.89
C HIS A 248 -0.01 -12.68 3.37
N GLU A 249 -0.85 -13.48 2.73
CA GLU A 249 -1.01 -13.47 1.28
C GLU A 249 -2.16 -12.55 0.84
N VAL A 250 -1.87 -11.67 -0.13
CA VAL A 250 -2.88 -10.88 -0.83
C VAL A 250 -2.91 -11.28 -2.30
N LEU A 251 -4.06 -11.81 -2.72
CA LEU A 251 -4.28 -12.27 -4.10
C LEU A 251 -4.81 -11.12 -4.96
N LEU A 252 -4.23 -10.97 -6.14
CA LEU A 252 -4.67 -10.08 -7.20
C LEU A 252 -4.78 -10.85 -8.52
N LEU A 253 -5.42 -10.24 -9.51
CA LEU A 253 -5.61 -10.79 -10.85
C LEU A 253 -5.46 -9.68 -11.87
N THR A 254 -4.79 -9.95 -12.99
CA THR A 254 -4.65 -9.00 -14.10
C THR A 254 -4.75 -9.68 -15.45
N GLU A 255 -5.35 -8.99 -16.43
CA GLU A 255 -5.40 -9.46 -17.82
C GLU A 255 -4.22 -8.95 -18.66
N ASP A 256 -3.58 -7.86 -18.25
CA ASP A 256 -2.69 -7.07 -19.12
C ASP A 256 -1.50 -6.41 -18.39
N ASP A 257 -1.28 -6.77 -17.11
CA ASP A 257 -0.25 -6.21 -16.23
C ASP A 257 -0.37 -4.70 -15.99
N ARG A 258 -1.57 -4.14 -16.23
CA ARG A 258 -1.87 -2.71 -16.04
C ARG A 258 -3.10 -2.50 -15.19
N HIS A 259 -4.11 -3.35 -15.36
CA HIS A 259 -5.36 -3.31 -14.62
C HIS A 259 -5.45 -4.52 -13.69
N TYR A 260 -5.59 -4.26 -12.40
CA TYR A 260 -5.62 -5.28 -11.38
C TYR A 260 -7.02 -5.38 -10.78
N HIS A 261 -7.44 -6.59 -10.48
CA HIS A 261 -8.72 -6.92 -9.88
C HIS A 261 -8.51 -7.86 -8.70
N ILE A 262 -9.54 -8.00 -7.88
CA ILE A 262 -9.46 -8.83 -6.67
C ILE A 262 -10.23 -10.14 -6.93
N PRO A 263 -9.54 -11.29 -6.97
CA PRO A 263 -10.21 -12.58 -7.03
C PRO A 263 -10.84 -12.92 -5.67
N VAL A 264 -12.11 -13.35 -5.69
CA VAL A 264 -12.80 -13.87 -4.52
C VAL A 264 -12.79 -15.40 -4.60
N VAL A 265 -11.85 -15.99 -3.86
CA VAL A 265 -11.72 -17.45 -3.73
C VAL A 265 -12.72 -17.92 -2.67
N LYS A 266 -13.47 -18.98 -2.98
CA LYS A 266 -14.24 -19.73 -1.97
C LYS A 266 -13.62 -21.11 -1.85
N ILE A 267 -13.05 -21.38 -0.68
CA ILE A 267 -12.59 -22.72 -0.27
C ILE A 267 -13.80 -23.50 0.22
#